data_AF-T0ZG06-F1
#
_entry.id   AF-T0ZG06-F1
#
_cell.length_a   1.000
_cell.length_b   1.000
_cell.length_c   1.000
_cell.angle_alpha   90.00
_cell.angle_beta   90.00
_cell.angle_gamma   90.00
#
_symmetry.space_group_name_H-M   'P 1'
#
loop_
_entity.id
_entity.type
_entity.pdbx_description
1 polymer ?
#
loop_
_entity_poly.entity_id
_entity_poly.type
_entity_poly.pdbx_seq_one_letter_code
_entity_poly.pdbx_strand_id
1 'polypeptide(L)'
;MLILQSGKENLCPNKQTLGETIQGSYAEMVKVPERCVVRVPQAVPEELATISACVTGMVYHALSVTGQLMPGENVLVTGAGGGVGAHAVQIAKALGATVFAYTSSKWKEEKLHQMGVDYVLTSEEFDREIKGLAGGGIDLALDT
;
A
#
# COMPACT_ATOMS: atom_id res chain seq x y z
N MET A 1 -8.42 -0.81 -27.61
CA MET A 1 -9.81 -0.77 -27.12
C MET A 1 -10.07 -1.82 -26.03
N LEU A 2 -9.55 -3.05 -26.15
CA LEU A 2 -9.78 -4.16 -25.21
C LEU A 2 -9.34 -3.90 -23.74
N ILE A 3 -8.19 -3.26 -23.50
CA ILE A 3 -7.64 -3.05 -22.13
C ILE A 3 -8.57 -2.19 -21.25
N LEU A 4 -9.20 -1.16 -21.82
CA LEU A 4 -10.10 -0.26 -21.08
C LEU A 4 -11.43 -0.93 -20.74
N GLN A 5 -11.87 -1.89 -21.56
CA GLN A 5 -13.10 -2.64 -21.32
C GLN A 5 -12.91 -3.78 -20.31
N SER A 6 -11.67 -4.17 -20.03
CA SER A 6 -11.35 -5.23 -19.07
C SER A 6 -11.04 -4.71 -17.65
N GLY A 7 -11.24 -3.42 -17.37
CA GLY A 7 -10.89 -2.81 -16.07
C GLY A 7 -9.39 -2.81 -15.75
N LYS A 8 -8.54 -2.82 -16.78
CA LYS A 8 -7.07 -2.80 -16.66
C LYS A 8 -6.51 -1.47 -17.18
N GLU A 9 -7.21 -0.38 -16.93
CA GLU A 9 -6.85 0.95 -17.43
C GLU A 9 -5.47 1.43 -16.97
N ASN A 10 -4.99 0.94 -15.82
CA ASN A 10 -3.64 1.18 -15.31
C ASN A 10 -2.53 0.68 -16.26
N LEU A 11 -2.85 -0.28 -17.13
CA LEU A 11 -1.96 -0.87 -18.15
C LEU A 11 -2.17 -0.26 -19.55
N CYS A 12 -3.05 0.73 -19.72
CA CYS A 12 -3.27 1.35 -21.02
C CYS A 12 -2.01 2.13 -21.46
N PRO A 13 -1.45 1.88 -22.66
CA PRO A 13 -0.25 2.59 -23.13
C PRO A 13 -0.49 4.09 -23.38
N ASN A 14 -1.75 4.47 -23.59
CA ASN A 14 -2.18 5.85 -23.79
C ASN A 14 -2.79 6.46 -22.52
N LYS A 15 -2.52 5.89 -21.34
CA LYS A 15 -3.04 6.45 -20.08
C LYS A 15 -2.46 7.85 -19.86
N GLN A 16 -3.30 8.73 -19.34
CA GLN A 16 -2.87 10.03 -18.85
C GLN A 16 -2.91 9.99 -17.32
N THR A 17 -1.75 10.20 -16.71
CA THR A 17 -1.60 10.30 -15.26
C THR A 17 -1.57 11.77 -14.83
N LEU A 18 -2.43 12.11 -13.87
CA LEU A 18 -2.54 13.43 -13.28
C LEU A 18 -1.23 13.83 -12.57
N GLY A 19 -0.67 14.99 -12.88
CA GLY A 19 0.58 15.48 -12.30
C GLY A 19 1.87 14.88 -12.89
N GLU A 20 1.75 13.91 -13.80
CA GLU A 20 2.90 13.32 -14.51
C GLU A 20 2.86 13.64 -16.01
N THR A 21 1.76 13.27 -16.68
CA THR A 21 1.60 13.49 -18.14
C THR A 21 0.63 14.62 -18.49
N ILE A 22 -0.17 15.05 -17.51
CA ILE A 22 -1.09 16.19 -17.60
C ILE A 22 -0.98 17.02 -16.32
N GLN A 23 -1.50 18.25 -16.31
CA GLN A 23 -1.45 19.15 -15.15
C GLN A 23 -2.03 18.51 -13.88
N GLY A 24 -1.34 18.70 -12.75
CA GLY A 24 -1.68 18.11 -11.45
C GLY A 24 -2.44 19.05 -10.50
N SER A 25 -2.51 18.63 -9.23
CA SER A 25 -3.27 19.30 -8.17
C SER A 25 -2.50 20.36 -7.37
N TYR A 26 -1.26 20.68 -7.74
CA TYR A 26 -0.53 21.82 -7.15
C TYR A 26 -1.00 23.15 -7.78
N ALA A 27 -2.30 23.40 -7.66
CA ALA A 27 -3.03 24.56 -8.16
C ALA A 27 -4.33 24.69 -7.36
N GLU A 28 -4.98 25.87 -7.40
CA GLU A 28 -6.26 26.08 -6.71
C GLU A 28 -7.40 25.22 -7.30
N MET A 29 -7.29 24.84 -8.58
CA MET A 29 -8.28 24.05 -9.31
C MET A 29 -7.59 23.05 -10.23
N VAL A 30 -8.20 21.87 -10.41
CA VAL A 30 -7.72 20.84 -11.34
C VAL A 30 -8.90 20.22 -12.12
N LYS A 31 -8.70 20.01 -13.42
CA LYS A 31 -9.69 19.34 -14.27
C LYS A 31 -9.44 17.84 -14.26
N VAL A 32 -10.43 17.06 -13.83
CA VAL A 32 -10.38 15.60 -13.81
C VAL A 32 -11.64 14.97 -14.42
N PRO A 33 -11.55 13.77 -15.01
CA PRO A 33 -12.74 13.00 -15.36
C PRO A 33 -13.54 12.61 -14.11
N GLU A 34 -14.88 12.56 -14.22
CA GLU A 34 -15.77 12.17 -13.11
C GLU A 34 -15.40 10.82 -12.49
N ARG A 35 -15.02 9.83 -13.31
CA ARG A 35 -14.58 8.51 -12.82
C ARG A 35 -13.32 8.53 -11.94
N CYS A 36 -12.58 9.64 -11.93
CA CYS A 36 -11.35 9.79 -11.15
C CYS A 36 -11.59 10.46 -9.79
N VAL A 37 -12.84 10.75 -9.43
CA VAL A 37 -13.20 11.27 -8.11
C VAL A 37 -13.97 10.23 -7.31
N VAL A 38 -13.75 10.24 -5.99
CA VAL A 38 -14.47 9.40 -5.04
C VAL A 38 -15.04 10.28 -3.94
N ARG A 39 -16.16 9.87 -3.35
CA ARG A 39 -16.75 10.60 -2.22
C ARG A 39 -15.90 10.36 -0.98
N VAL A 40 -15.31 11.41 -0.43
CA VAL A 40 -14.60 11.37 0.85
C VAL A 40 -15.62 11.26 1.98
N PRO A 41 -15.51 10.27 2.89
CA PRO A 41 -16.38 10.19 4.06
C PRO A 41 -16.19 11.41 4.96
N GLN A 42 -17.28 11.94 5.53
CA GLN A 42 -17.24 13.17 6.34
C GLN A 42 -16.35 13.05 7.60
N ALA A 43 -16.14 11.83 8.09
CA ALA A 43 -15.27 11.57 9.24
C ALA A 43 -13.77 11.61 8.90
N VAL A 44 -13.39 11.67 7.62
CA VAL A 44 -11.99 11.68 7.18
C VAL A 44 -11.56 13.13 6.96
N PRO A 45 -10.56 13.64 7.72
CA PRO A 45 -9.97 14.95 7.47
C PRO A 45 -9.45 15.09 6.04
N GLU A 46 -9.60 16.29 5.47
CA GLU A 46 -9.23 16.58 4.08
C GLU A 46 -7.75 16.30 3.80
N GLU A 47 -6.88 16.63 4.75
CA GLU A 47 -5.44 16.40 4.66
C GLU A 47 -5.11 14.90 4.56
N LEU A 48 -5.88 14.04 5.23
CA LEU A 48 -5.71 12.58 5.12
C LEU A 48 -6.29 12.05 3.82
N ALA A 49 -7.45 12.55 3.40
CA ALA A 49 -8.07 12.14 2.15
C ALA A 49 -7.17 12.40 0.92
N THR A 50 -6.49 13.55 0.91
CA THR A 50 -5.63 13.96 -0.22
C THR A 50 -4.38 13.09 -0.36
N ILE A 51 -3.77 12.65 0.73
CA ILE A 51 -2.55 11.81 0.70
C ILE A 51 -2.86 10.33 0.45
N SER A 52 -4.03 9.85 0.87
CA SER A 52 -4.35 8.42 0.85
C SER A 52 -4.80 7.91 -0.52
N ALA A 53 -5.40 8.74 -1.36
CA ALA A 53 -6.11 8.28 -2.57
C ALA A 53 -5.23 7.47 -3.53
N CYS A 54 -4.04 7.97 -3.86
CA CYS A 54 -3.14 7.32 -4.81
C CYS A 54 -2.55 6.01 -4.24
N VAL A 55 -1.95 6.09 -3.04
CA VAL A 55 -1.22 4.98 -2.44
C VAL A 55 -2.14 3.85 -2.00
N THR A 56 -3.31 4.15 -1.44
CA THR A 56 -4.22 3.14 -0.90
C THR A 56 -4.79 2.25 -2.01
N GLY A 57 -5.21 2.85 -3.14
CA GLY A 57 -5.73 2.09 -4.27
C GLY A 57 -4.68 1.17 -4.90
N MET A 58 -3.44 1.68 -5.06
CA MET A 58 -2.33 0.90 -5.60
C MET A 58 -1.98 -0.28 -4.68
N VAL A 59 -1.81 -0.03 -3.39
CA VAL A 59 -1.46 -1.06 -2.41
C VAL A 59 -2.57 -2.10 -2.26
N TYR A 60 -3.83 -1.66 -2.18
CA TYR A 60 -4.97 -2.56 -2.12
C TYR A 60 -5.04 -3.46 -3.36
N HIS A 61 -4.81 -2.92 -4.56
CA HIS A 61 -4.74 -3.70 -5.78
C HIS A 61 -3.57 -4.70 -5.74
N ALA A 62 -2.38 -4.28 -5.30
CA ALA A 62 -1.21 -5.15 -5.19
C ALA A 62 -1.48 -6.35 -4.25
N LEU A 63 -2.05 -6.10 -3.08
CA LEU A 63 -2.32 -7.14 -2.08
C LEU A 63 -3.53 -8.01 -2.47
N SER A 64 -4.67 -7.41 -2.82
CA SER A 64 -5.94 -8.13 -2.96
C SER A 64 -6.20 -8.67 -4.37
N VAL A 65 -5.79 -7.92 -5.41
CA VAL A 65 -6.11 -8.28 -6.81
C VAL A 65 -4.96 -9.04 -7.44
N THR A 66 -3.74 -8.53 -7.32
CA THR A 66 -2.56 -9.19 -7.87
C THR A 66 -2.09 -10.33 -6.97
N GLY A 67 -1.86 -10.04 -5.69
CA GLY A 67 -1.34 -10.98 -4.71
C GLY A 67 -2.38 -11.96 -4.17
N GLN A 68 -3.68 -11.64 -4.30
CA GLN A 68 -4.79 -12.45 -3.79
C GLN A 68 -4.64 -12.82 -2.31
N LEU A 69 -4.10 -11.90 -1.51
CA LEU A 69 -3.87 -12.07 -0.08
C LEU A 69 -5.15 -12.47 0.64
N MET A 70 -5.09 -13.55 1.40
CA MET A 70 -6.21 -14.07 2.18
C MET A 70 -6.04 -13.74 3.67
N PRO A 71 -7.14 -13.58 4.43
CA PRO A 71 -7.07 -13.43 5.87
C PRO A 71 -6.35 -14.62 6.53
N GLY A 72 -5.46 -14.32 7.48
CA GLY A 72 -4.63 -15.30 8.18
C GLY A 72 -3.29 -15.62 7.50
N GLU A 73 -3.07 -15.19 6.26
CA GLU A 73 -1.78 -15.35 5.58
C GLU A 73 -0.70 -14.41 6.15
N ASN A 74 0.55 -14.84 6.04
CA ASN A 74 1.72 -14.08 6.42
C ASN A 74 2.17 -13.21 5.25
N VAL A 75 2.23 -11.89 5.47
CA VAL A 75 2.69 -10.93 4.47
C VAL A 75 3.93 -10.18 4.96
N LEU A 76 4.97 -10.15 4.12
CA LEU A 76 6.15 -9.30 4.32
C LEU A 76 5.94 -7.97 3.60
N VAL A 77 6.12 -6.87 4.31
CA VAL A 77 6.20 -5.52 3.74
C VAL A 77 7.60 -4.98 3.99
N THR A 78 8.41 -4.84 2.94
CA THR A 78 9.69 -4.12 3.02
C THR A 78 9.43 -2.62 2.89
N GLY A 79 10.40 -1.79 3.29
CA GLY A 79 10.21 -0.34 3.27
C GLY A 79 9.07 0.14 4.18
N ALA A 80 8.68 -0.65 5.19
CA ALA A 80 7.45 -0.47 5.97
C ALA A 80 7.35 0.90 6.65
N GLY A 81 8.50 1.49 7.03
CA GLY A 81 8.56 2.84 7.61
C GLY A 81 8.54 3.99 6.60
N GLY A 82 8.36 3.71 5.31
CA GLY A 82 8.24 4.69 4.22
C GLY A 82 6.80 5.11 3.95
N GLY A 83 6.61 6.03 2.99
CA GLY A 83 5.27 6.54 2.65
C GLY A 83 4.33 5.46 2.13
N VAL A 84 4.81 4.57 1.25
CA VAL A 84 4.02 3.45 0.72
C VAL A 84 3.89 2.34 1.77
N GLY A 85 5.02 1.91 2.35
CA GLY A 85 5.07 0.88 3.38
C GLY A 85 4.13 1.13 4.56
N ALA A 86 4.02 2.37 5.03
CA ALA A 86 3.12 2.73 6.14
C ALA A 86 1.64 2.52 5.80
N HIS A 87 1.25 2.73 4.54
CA HIS A 87 -0.11 2.41 4.08
C HIS A 87 -0.27 0.91 3.85
N ALA A 88 0.76 0.25 3.30
CA ALA A 88 0.79 -1.20 3.09
C ALA A 88 0.58 -2.01 4.36
N VAL A 89 1.27 -1.70 5.44
CA VAL A 89 1.08 -2.42 6.71
C VAL A 89 -0.34 -2.28 7.23
N GLN A 90 -0.93 -1.08 7.18
CA GLN A 90 -2.29 -0.84 7.65
C GLN A 90 -3.34 -1.54 6.79
N ILE A 91 -3.18 -1.52 5.46
CA ILE A 91 -4.10 -2.19 4.53
C ILE A 91 -3.99 -3.71 4.69
N ALA A 92 -2.78 -4.25 4.81
CA ALA A 92 -2.56 -5.67 5.07
C ALA A 92 -3.21 -6.13 6.38
N LYS A 93 -3.06 -5.35 7.47
CA LYS A 93 -3.78 -5.61 8.74
C LYS A 93 -5.29 -5.56 8.55
N ALA A 94 -5.81 -4.58 7.81
CA ALA A 94 -7.24 -4.46 7.53
C ALA A 94 -7.79 -5.63 6.69
N LEU A 95 -6.96 -6.26 5.85
CA LEU A 95 -7.27 -7.49 5.11
C LEU A 95 -7.18 -8.75 5.98
N GLY A 96 -6.78 -8.64 7.24
CA GLY A 96 -6.70 -9.75 8.20
C GLY A 96 -5.43 -10.56 8.11
N ALA A 97 -4.36 -10.04 7.51
CA ALA A 97 -3.08 -10.72 7.41
C ALA A 97 -2.22 -10.57 8.70
N THR A 98 -1.28 -11.49 8.86
CA THR A 98 -0.17 -11.37 9.82
C THR A 98 0.97 -10.63 9.13
N VAL A 99 1.31 -9.44 9.62
CA VAL A 99 2.23 -8.51 8.95
C VAL A 99 3.62 -8.56 9.57
N PHE A 100 4.59 -8.90 8.73
CA PHE A 100 6.02 -8.76 8.96
C PHE A 100 6.48 -7.46 8.30
N ALA A 101 6.79 -6.45 9.11
CA ALA A 101 7.16 -5.12 8.65
C ALA A 101 8.68 -4.93 8.73
N TYR A 102 9.36 -4.88 7.58
CA TYR A 102 10.79 -4.64 7.52
C TYR A 102 11.12 -3.16 7.28
N THR A 103 12.06 -2.63 8.07
CA THR A 103 12.66 -1.30 7.89
C THR A 103 14.14 -1.31 8.28
N SER A 104 15.01 -0.72 7.45
CA SER A 104 16.42 -0.52 7.81
C SER A 104 16.63 0.57 8.88
N SER A 105 15.59 1.36 9.16
CA SER A 105 15.65 2.48 10.11
C SER A 105 15.06 2.08 11.46
N LYS A 106 15.92 1.66 12.41
CA LYS A 106 15.52 1.26 13.77
C LYS A 106 14.67 2.29 14.51
N TRP A 107 14.93 3.58 14.32
CA TRP A 107 14.16 4.65 14.97
C TRP A 107 12.68 4.69 14.56
N LYS A 108 12.27 3.96 13.50
CA LYS A 108 10.88 3.85 13.04
C LYS A 108 10.12 2.67 13.67
N GLU A 109 10.79 1.81 14.42
CA GLU A 109 10.23 0.59 15.01
C GLU A 109 9.03 0.87 15.91
N GLU A 110 9.15 1.83 16.82
CA GLU A 110 8.07 2.26 17.70
C GLU A 110 6.83 2.69 16.91
N LYS A 111 7.03 3.43 15.81
CA LYS A 111 5.91 3.89 14.97
C LYS A 111 5.23 2.73 14.26
N LEU A 112 5.98 1.71 13.84
CA LEU A 112 5.43 0.51 13.22
C LEU A 112 4.63 -0.31 14.23
N HIS A 113 5.11 -0.48 15.46
CA HIS A 113 4.34 -1.12 16.52
C HIS A 113 3.03 -0.41 16.79
N GLN A 114 3.02 0.93 16.82
CA GLN A 114 1.79 1.72 16.97
C GLN A 114 0.80 1.54 15.81
N MET A 115 1.24 1.10 14.63
CA MET A 115 0.37 0.77 13.50
C MET A 115 -0.24 -0.64 13.60
N GLY A 116 0.12 -1.42 14.62
CA GLY A 116 -0.45 -2.75 14.87
C GLY A 116 0.14 -3.87 14.01
N VAL A 117 1.37 -3.71 13.52
CA VAL A 117 2.12 -4.81 12.86
C VAL A 117 2.44 -5.91 13.86
N ASP A 118 2.47 -7.16 13.40
CA ASP A 118 2.69 -8.32 14.27
C ASP A 118 4.18 -8.51 14.58
N TYR A 119 5.03 -8.28 13.57
CA TYR A 119 6.49 -8.38 13.71
C TYR A 119 7.17 -7.19 13.03
N VAL A 120 8.04 -6.49 13.77
CA VAL A 120 8.94 -5.48 13.19
C VAL A 120 10.32 -6.10 13.02
N LEU A 121 10.87 -5.96 11.83
CA LEU A 121 12.17 -6.51 11.45
C LEU A 121 13.10 -5.33 11.10
N THR A 122 14.26 -5.25 11.76
CA THR A 122 15.22 -4.16 11.53
C THR A 122 16.63 -4.63 11.18
N SER A 123 16.90 -5.92 11.30
CA SER A 123 18.17 -6.53 10.89
C SER A 123 18.20 -6.76 9.39
N GLU A 124 19.39 -6.68 8.78
CA GLU A 124 19.58 -7.11 7.38
C GLU A 124 19.42 -8.63 7.21
N GLU A 125 19.56 -9.41 8.30
CA GLU A 125 19.34 -10.85 8.32
C GLU A 125 17.89 -11.23 8.67
N PHE A 126 16.92 -10.37 8.31
CA PHE A 126 15.51 -10.56 8.67
C PHE A 126 14.90 -11.86 8.13
N ASP A 127 15.49 -12.47 7.09
CA ASP A 127 15.07 -13.77 6.58
C ASP A 127 15.22 -14.89 7.63
N ARG A 128 16.25 -14.80 8.49
CA ARG A 128 16.48 -15.74 9.60
C ARG A 128 15.46 -15.55 10.70
N GLU A 129 15.13 -14.30 11.02
CA GLU A 129 14.09 -13.95 11.98
C GLU A 129 12.72 -14.46 11.50
N ILE A 130 12.37 -14.22 10.24
CA ILE A 130 11.15 -14.73 9.63
C ILE A 130 11.07 -16.26 9.73
N LYS A 131 12.15 -16.99 9.46
CA LYS A 131 12.16 -18.47 9.57
C LYS A 131 11.83 -18.95 10.99
N GLY A 132 12.24 -18.20 12.02
CA GLY A 132 11.94 -18.52 13.41
C GLY A 132 10.52 -18.13 13.85
N LEU A 133 9.93 -17.12 13.21
CA LEU A 133 8.65 -16.53 13.62
C LEU A 133 7.46 -17.04 12.81
N ALA A 134 7.63 -17.24 11.50
CA ALA A 134 6.51 -17.34 10.57
C ALA A 134 5.90 -18.75 10.46
N GLY A 135 6.45 -19.78 11.12
CA GLY A 135 5.89 -21.15 11.24
C GLY A 135 5.77 -21.97 9.94
N GLY A 136 5.40 -21.34 8.82
CA GLY A 136 5.29 -21.85 7.46
C GLY A 136 5.87 -20.90 6.40
N GLY A 137 6.45 -19.76 6.79
CA GLY A 137 7.08 -18.79 5.89
C GLY A 137 6.18 -17.59 5.56
N ILE A 138 6.52 -16.86 4.50
CA ILE A 138 5.76 -15.72 3.98
C ILE A 138 4.97 -16.18 2.76
N ASP A 139 3.66 -15.93 2.76
CA ASP A 139 2.75 -16.27 1.65
C ASP A 139 2.81 -15.21 0.54
N LEU A 140 2.97 -13.93 0.93
CA LEU A 140 3.09 -12.81 0.00
C LEU A 140 4.14 -11.81 0.47
N ALA A 141 5.00 -11.34 -0.44
CA ALA A 141 5.92 -10.24 -0.18
C ALA A 141 5.53 -9.03 -1.03
N LEU A 142 5.31 -7.89 -0.37
CA LEU A 142 5.11 -6.59 -1.00
C LEU A 142 6.37 -5.75 -0.80
N ASP A 143 7.06 -5.48 -1.92
CA ASP A 143 8.21 -4.59 -1.95
C ASP A 143 7.80 -3.17 -2.35
N THR A 144 8.22 -2.18 -1.57
CA THR A 144 7.74 -0.79 -1.68
C THR A 144 8.85 0.23 -1.86
#